data_AF-A0A7V9CKE3-F1
#
_entry.id   AF-A0A7V9CKE3-F1
#
_cell.length_a   1.000
_cell.length_b   1.000
_cell.length_c   1.000
_cell.angle_alpha   90.00
_cell.angle_beta   90.00
_cell.angle_gamma   90.00
#
_symmetry.space_group_name_H-M   'P 1'
#
loop_
_entity.id
_entity.type
_entity.pdbx_description
1 polymer ?
#
loop_
_entity_poly.entity_id
_entity_poly.type
_entity_poly.pdbx_seq_one_letter_code
_entity_poly.pdbx_strand_id
1 'polypeptide(L)'
;MKRLAGAVIAGVLGAGAAPQDSGFVSLFDGTTLNGWVNINCAPETFAVRDGVIAVTGVPICEIRTERMFENFVLELEYQHLRPMGNAGV
;
A
#
# COMPACT_ATOMS: atom_id res chain seq x y z
N MET A 1 8.79 -18.00 -64.55
CA MET A 1 7.74 -17.37 -63.73
C MET A 1 8.20 -17.36 -62.27
N LYS A 2 8.16 -16.16 -61.66
CA LYS A 2 8.14 -15.85 -60.21
C LYS A 2 9.35 -16.23 -59.34
N ARG A 3 10.09 -15.16 -59.00
CA ARG A 3 11.04 -15.00 -57.89
C ARG A 3 10.35 -15.23 -56.54
N LEU A 4 11.10 -15.53 -55.48
CA LEU A 4 11.13 -14.68 -54.28
C LEU A 4 12.25 -15.11 -53.32
N ALA A 5 13.06 -14.13 -52.91
CA ALA A 5 14.07 -14.23 -51.88
C ALA A 5 13.39 -14.22 -50.49
N GLY A 6 13.84 -15.08 -49.57
CA GLY A 6 13.42 -15.07 -48.17
C GLY A 6 14.23 -14.03 -47.40
N ALA A 7 13.54 -13.01 -46.88
CA ALA A 7 14.12 -11.97 -46.04
C ALA A 7 14.36 -12.50 -44.61
N VAL A 8 15.54 -12.22 -44.07
CA VAL A 8 15.85 -12.38 -42.64
C VAL A 8 15.15 -11.23 -41.89
N ILE A 9 14.16 -11.56 -41.06
CA ILE A 9 13.61 -10.61 -40.09
C ILE A 9 14.40 -10.78 -38.80
N ALA A 10 15.37 -9.90 -38.58
CA ALA A 10 15.94 -9.67 -37.26
C ALA A 10 14.89 -8.94 -36.41
N GLY A 11 14.18 -9.70 -35.56
CA GLY A 11 13.31 -9.13 -34.55
C GLY A 11 14.15 -8.41 -33.51
N VAL A 12 14.07 -7.09 -33.47
CA VAL A 12 14.57 -6.29 -32.34
C VAL A 12 13.79 -6.72 -31.11
N LEU A 13 14.48 -7.40 -30.18
CA LEU A 13 13.99 -7.62 -28.82
C LEU A 13 13.83 -6.24 -28.19
N GLY A 14 12.60 -5.74 -28.16
CA GLY A 14 12.25 -4.60 -27.33
C GLY A 14 12.62 -4.94 -25.90
N ALA A 15 13.56 -4.17 -25.34
CA ALA A 15 13.89 -4.25 -23.93
C ALA A 15 12.60 -4.00 -23.14
N GLY A 16 12.04 -5.06 -22.55
CA GLY A 16 10.99 -4.91 -21.55
C GLY A 16 11.57 -4.02 -20.46
N ALA A 17 11.01 -2.83 -20.28
CA ALA A 17 11.33 -2.00 -19.13
C ALA A 17 11.05 -2.84 -17.89
N ALA A 18 12.08 -3.09 -17.09
CA ALA A 18 11.90 -3.68 -15.77
C ALA A 18 10.88 -2.81 -15.00
N PRO A 19 9.99 -3.41 -14.18
CA PRO A 19 9.13 -2.63 -13.31
C PRO A 19 10.03 -1.67 -12.54
N GLN A 20 9.78 -0.36 -12.68
CA GLN A 20 10.43 0.58 -11.78
C GLN A 20 9.85 0.32 -10.40
N ASP A 21 10.69 -0.17 -9.48
CA ASP A 21 10.36 -0.13 -8.07
C ASP A 21 10.01 1.31 -7.74
N SER A 22 8.75 1.56 -7.38
CA SER A 22 8.23 2.90 -7.13
C SER A 22 8.88 3.58 -5.92
N GLY A 23 9.79 2.90 -5.23
CA GLY A 23 10.49 3.38 -4.04
C GLY A 23 9.64 3.35 -2.77
N PHE A 24 8.39 2.87 -2.86
CA PHE A 24 7.50 2.76 -1.71
C PHE A 24 7.90 1.58 -0.82
N VAL A 25 7.79 1.81 0.49
CA VAL A 25 7.98 0.79 1.52
C VAL A 25 6.65 0.58 2.22
N SER A 26 6.19 -0.67 2.30
CA SER A 26 4.94 -0.97 2.99
C SER A 26 5.07 -0.68 4.49
N LEU A 27 4.12 0.09 5.03
CA LEU A 27 3.98 0.33 6.47
C LEU A 27 3.08 -0.71 7.17
N PHE A 28 2.44 -1.59 6.40
CA PHE A 28 1.50 -2.58 6.92
C PHE A 28 1.68 -3.91 6.19
N ASP A 29 1.82 -4.98 6.94
CA ASP A 29 2.06 -6.33 6.41
C ASP A 29 0.77 -7.08 6.03
N GLY A 30 -0.40 -6.47 6.24
CA GLY A 30 -1.71 -7.09 5.97
C GLY A 30 -2.25 -7.96 7.11
N THR A 31 -1.47 -8.21 8.16
CA THR A 31 -1.77 -9.27 9.15
C THR A 31 -1.58 -8.85 10.60
N THR A 32 -0.69 -7.90 10.87
CA THR A 32 -0.35 -7.46 12.22
C THR A 32 -0.26 -5.94 12.32
N LEU A 33 -0.26 -5.42 13.54
CA LEU A 33 0.06 -4.03 13.83
C LEU A 33 1.56 -3.84 14.16
N ASN A 34 2.44 -4.74 13.70
CA ASN A 34 3.88 -4.55 13.85
C ASN A 34 4.32 -3.27 13.14
N GLY A 35 5.21 -2.50 13.76
CA GLY A 35 5.60 -1.18 13.24
C GLY A 35 4.64 -0.04 13.62
N TRP A 36 3.58 -0.32 14.38
CA TRP A 36 2.63 0.67 14.90
C TRP A 36 2.66 0.74 16.43
N VAL A 37 2.57 1.95 16.97
CA VAL A 37 2.52 2.24 18.40
C VAL A 37 1.14 2.76 18.75
N ASN A 38 0.51 2.11 19.73
CA ASN A 38 -0.75 2.53 20.31
C ASN A 38 -0.60 3.84 21.11
N ILE A 39 -1.46 4.82 20.84
CA ILE A 39 -1.54 6.09 21.55
C ILE A 39 -2.90 6.20 22.25
N ASN A 40 -2.96 5.76 23.51
CA ASN A 40 -4.12 5.85 24.41
C ASN A 40 -5.37 5.08 23.96
N CYS A 41 -5.22 4.05 23.12
CA CYS A 41 -6.32 3.20 22.70
C CYS A 41 -6.59 2.05 23.66
N ALA A 42 -7.86 1.61 23.71
CA ALA A 42 -8.17 0.30 24.27
C ALA A 42 -7.61 -0.82 23.33
N PRO A 43 -7.30 -2.02 23.85
CA PRO A 43 -6.70 -3.10 23.07
C PRO A 43 -7.45 -3.47 21.78
N GLU A 44 -8.76 -3.27 21.76
CA GLU A 44 -9.66 -3.62 20.66
C GLU A 44 -9.98 -2.47 19.69
N THR A 45 -9.55 -1.23 19.99
CA THR A 45 -9.92 -0.04 19.21
C THR A 45 -9.35 -0.09 17.80
N PHE A 46 -8.08 -0.45 17.66
CA PHE A 46 -7.43 -0.73 16.38
C PHE A 46 -7.07 -2.21 16.31
N ALA A 47 -7.51 -2.90 15.25
CA ALA A 47 -7.17 -4.30 15.03
C ALA A 47 -7.14 -4.60 13.53
N VAL A 48 -6.37 -5.62 13.14
CA VAL A 48 -6.38 -6.11 11.76
C VAL A 48 -7.58 -7.02 11.56
N ARG A 49 -8.40 -6.72 10.55
CA ARG A 49 -9.57 -7.51 10.14
C ARG A 49 -9.58 -7.58 8.62
N ASP A 50 -9.68 -8.79 8.06
CA ASP A 50 -9.76 -9.02 6.61
C ASP A 50 -8.68 -8.30 5.78
N GLY A 51 -7.44 -8.27 6.30
CA GLY A 51 -6.33 -7.64 5.59
C GLY A 51 -6.27 -6.12 5.68
N VAL A 52 -7.08 -5.48 6.54
CA VAL A 52 -7.08 -4.02 6.76
C VAL A 52 -6.97 -3.66 8.24
N ILE A 53 -6.42 -2.49 8.53
CA ILE A 53 -6.48 -1.91 9.87
C ILE A 53 -7.88 -1.32 10.06
N ALA A 54 -8.66 -1.91 10.97
CA ALA A 54 -10.02 -1.48 11.29
C ALA A 54 -10.08 -0.80 12.65
N VAL A 55 -10.76 0.35 12.69
CA VAL A 55 -10.92 1.17 13.91
C VAL A 55 -12.38 1.20 14.38
N THR A 56 -12.60 1.05 15.69
CA THR A 56 -13.96 1.14 16.28
C THR A 56 -14.40 2.60 16.49
N GLY A 57 -13.44 3.50 16.67
CA GLY A 57 -13.63 4.91 17.02
C GLY A 57 -13.94 5.15 18.51
N VAL A 58 -13.89 4.10 19.34
CA VAL A 58 -14.22 4.17 20.77
C VAL A 58 -13.17 3.40 21.60
N PRO A 59 -12.50 4.06 22.58
CA PRO A 59 -12.45 5.51 22.78
C PRO A 59 -11.80 6.24 21.58
N ILE A 60 -11.87 7.57 21.57
CA ILE A 60 -11.11 8.40 20.63
C ILE A 60 -9.63 8.29 21.01
N CYS A 61 -8.81 7.80 20.09
CA CYS A 61 -7.40 7.55 20.26
C CYS A 61 -6.74 7.38 18.88
N GLU A 62 -5.42 7.19 18.84
CA GLU A 62 -4.67 7.11 17.59
C GLU A 62 -3.62 5.99 17.64
N ILE A 63 -3.10 5.62 16.48
CA ILE A 63 -1.86 4.85 16.35
C ILE A 63 -0.88 5.66 15.52
N ARG A 64 0.42 5.47 15.73
CA ARG A 64 1.48 6.06 14.91
C ARG A 64 2.46 5.00 14.44
N THR A 65 3.24 5.30 13.41
CA THR A 65 4.40 4.48 13.07
C THR A 65 5.44 4.49 14.20
N GLU A 66 6.14 3.38 14.40
CA GLU A 66 7.28 3.29 15.33
C GLU A 66 8.39 4.28 14.93
N ARG A 67 8.69 4.31 13.63
CA ARG A 67 9.68 5.21 13.03
C ARG A 67 9.07 6.59 12.77
N MET A 68 9.89 7.62 12.93
CA MET A 68 9.59 8.96 12.44
C MET A 68 10.09 9.12 11.01
N PHE A 69 9.33 9.84 10.21
CA PHE A 69 9.65 10.17 8.83
C PHE A 69 9.65 11.68 8.64
N GLU A 70 10.50 12.14 7.74
CA GLU A 70 10.54 13.51 7.24
C GLU A 70 10.71 13.41 5.72
N ASN A 71 10.07 14.31 4.96
CA ASN A 71 10.09 14.34 3.49
C ASN A 71 9.68 12.99 2.84
N PHE A 72 8.39 12.67 2.90
CA PHE A 72 7.87 11.43 2.34
C PHE A 72 6.67 11.66 1.43
N VAL A 73 6.40 10.65 0.60
CA VAL A 73 5.12 10.48 -0.09
C VAL A 73 4.41 9.32 0.59
N LEU A 74 3.19 9.55 1.07
CA LEU A 74 2.36 8.52 1.68
C LEU A 74 1.20 8.21 0.74
N GLU A 75 1.03 6.93 0.45
CA GLU A 75 -0.11 6.40 -0.27
C GLU A 75 -0.86 5.42 0.64
N LEU A 76 -2.18 5.59 0.72
CA LEU A 76 -3.05 4.71 1.48
C LEU A 76 -4.46 4.75 0.90
N GLU A 77 -5.20 3.67 1.15
CA GLU A 77 -6.63 3.59 0.89
C GLU A 77 -7.38 3.63 2.22
N TYR A 78 -8.57 4.24 2.22
CA TYR A 78 -9.44 4.29 3.40
C TYR A 78 -10.90 4.12 3.00
N GLN A 79 -11.70 3.62 3.95
CA GLN A 79 -13.14 3.46 3.78
C GLN A 79 -13.87 3.78 5.08
N HIS A 80 -14.88 4.66 5.02
CA HIS A 80 -15.83 4.81 6.11
C HIS A 80 -16.88 3.69 6.07
N LEU A 81 -17.00 2.94 7.15
CA LEU A 81 -17.97 1.85 7.29
C LEU A 81 -19.34 2.32 7.80
N ARG A 82 -19.46 3.60 8.21
CA ARG A 82 -20.69 4.20 8.74
C ARG A 82 -20.92 5.57 8.13
N PRO A 83 -22.18 5.98 7.91
CA PRO A 83 -22.49 7.37 7.57
C PRO A 83 -21.95 8.32 8.63
N MET A 84 -21.48 9.50 8.19
CA MET A 84 -20.91 10.53 9.07
C MET A 84 -19.69 10.07 9.89
N GLY A 85 -18.95 9.07 9.42
CA GLY A 85 -17.67 8.68 10.01
C GLY A 85 -16.63 9.81 9.94
N ASN A 86 -15.74 9.86 10.94
CA ASN A 86 -14.62 10.79 10.98
C ASN A 86 -13.35 10.01 11.34
N ALA A 87 -12.32 10.15 10.51
CA ALA A 87 -10.98 9.63 10.72
C ALA A 87 -10.00 10.57 10.02
N GLY A 88 -8.71 10.47 10.37
CA GLY A 88 -7.66 11.25 9.77
C GLY A 88 -6.34 10.49 9.75
N VAL A 89 -5.44 10.96 8.89
CA VAL A 89 -4.03 10.57 8.81
C VAL A 89 -3.22 11.87 8.89
#